data_AF-A0A701QPS8-F1
#
_entry.id   AF-A0A701QPS8-F1
#
_cell.length_a   1.000
_cell.length_b   1.000
_cell.length_c   1.000
_cell.angle_alpha   90.00
_cell.angle_beta   90.00
_cell.angle_gamma   90.00
#
_symmetry.space_group_name_H-M   'P 1'
#
loop_
_entity.id
_entity.type
_entity.pdbx_description
1 polymer ?
#
loop_
_entity_poly.entity_id
_entity_poly.type
_entity_poly.pdbx_seq_one_letter_code
_entity_poly.pdbx_strand_id
1 'polypeptide(L)'
;MTDFDKDELRIQNERKKHDLEQREKDDIKFVMDSEQGRRVVWSLLEKGQVFGTCFNVDPNITAFNEGQRNLALVLFQRVMAHCPDQYLKMAAEASEQE
;
A
#
# COMPACT_ATOMS: atom_id res chain seq x y z
N MET A 1 13.61 35.39 -12.94
CA MET A 1 13.89 34.27 -12.02
C MET A 1 15.37 33.99 -12.11
N THR A 2 16.11 34.38 -11.09
CA THR A 2 17.56 34.20 -11.00
C THR A 2 17.89 32.73 -10.79
N ASP A 3 19.11 32.28 -11.09
CA ASP A 3 19.48 30.87 -10.88
C ASP A 3 19.44 30.48 -9.38
N PHE A 4 19.63 31.44 -8.47
CA PHE A 4 19.41 31.26 -7.02
C PHE A 4 17.96 30.87 -6.68
N ASP A 5 16.96 31.49 -7.33
CA ASP A 5 15.54 31.19 -7.10
C ASP A 5 15.18 29.75 -7.52
N LYS A 6 15.87 29.21 -8.54
CA LYS A 6 15.63 27.83 -9.02
C LYS A 6 16.22 26.80 -8.08
N ASP A 7 17.39 27.06 -7.52
CA ASP A 7 18.05 26.16 -6.57
C ASP A 7 17.29 26.08 -5.23
N GLU A 8 16.79 27.22 -4.72
CA GLU A 8 15.91 27.21 -3.55
C GLU A 8 14.62 26.42 -3.78
N LEU A 9 13.98 26.59 -4.94
CA LEU A 9 12.78 25.85 -5.31
C LEU A 9 13.05 24.34 -5.37
N ARG A 10 14.20 23.93 -5.92
CA ARG A 10 14.60 22.51 -5.97
C ARG A 10 14.79 21.93 -4.57
N ILE A 11 15.53 22.62 -3.69
CA ILE A 11 15.75 22.18 -2.31
C ILE A 11 14.42 22.07 -1.55
N GLN A 12 13.50 23.02 -1.73
CA GLN A 12 12.18 22.95 -1.11
C GLN A 12 11.37 21.74 -1.62
N ASN A 13 11.41 21.46 -2.92
CA ASN A 13 10.71 20.32 -3.50
C ASN A 13 11.30 18.98 -3.02
N GLU A 14 12.62 18.89 -2.91
CA GLU A 14 13.31 17.71 -2.37
C GLU A 14 12.93 17.46 -0.90
N ARG A 15 12.90 18.51 -0.06
CA ARG A 15 12.44 18.38 1.34
C ARG A 15 10.98 17.93 1.43
N LYS A 16 10.09 18.56 0.65
CA LYS A 16 8.65 18.17 0.63
C LYS A 16 8.47 16.71 0.22
N LYS A 17 9.22 16.25 -0.78
CA LYS A 17 9.19 14.86 -1.22
C LYS A 17 9.65 13.92 -0.10
N HIS A 18 10.78 14.23 0.54
CA HIS A 18 11.29 13.44 1.66
C HIS A 18 10.29 13.37 2.83
N ASP A 19 9.67 14.51 3.19
CA ASP A 19 8.69 14.55 4.28
C ASP A 19 7.44 13.72 3.96
N LEU A 20 7.00 13.71 2.69
CA LEU A 20 5.88 12.88 2.25
C LEU A 20 6.23 11.38 2.31
N GLU A 21 7.41 10.99 1.84
CA GLU A 21 7.89 9.61 1.89
C GLU A 21 8.01 9.11 3.34
N GLN A 22 8.50 9.96 4.24
CA GLN A 22 8.65 9.60 5.64
C GLN A 22 7.29 9.47 6.34
N ARG A 23 6.34 10.38 6.07
CA ARG A 23 4.96 10.26 6.58
C ARG A 23 4.30 8.98 6.10
N GLU A 24 4.41 8.68 4.81
CA GLU A 24 3.81 7.47 4.22
C GLU A 24 4.32 6.18 4.89
N LYS A 25 5.62 6.13 5.14
CA LYS A 25 6.27 5.04 5.87
C LYS A 25 5.76 4.94 7.31
N ASP A 26 5.66 6.06 8.01
CA ASP A 26 5.24 6.09 9.41
C ASP A 26 3.74 5.73 9.54
N ASP A 27 2.90 6.19 8.61
CA ASP A 27 1.46 5.91 8.57
C ASP A 27 1.18 4.41 8.35
N ILE A 28 1.82 3.78 7.35
CA ILE A 28 1.58 2.34 7.11
C ILE A 28 2.09 1.49 8.27
N LYS A 29 3.23 1.87 8.86
CA LYS A 29 3.75 1.19 10.06
C LYS A 29 2.79 1.30 11.22
N PHE A 30 2.25 2.50 11.47
CA PHE A 30 1.29 2.73 12.53
C PHE A 30 0.04 1.86 12.37
N VAL A 31 -0.52 1.79 11.16
CA VAL A 31 -1.68 0.93 10.87
C VAL A 31 -1.34 -0.54 11.13
N MET A 32 -0.19 -1.00 10.66
CA MET A 32 0.22 -2.41 10.74
C MET A 32 0.68 -2.86 12.13
N ASP A 33 0.93 -1.95 13.07
CA ASP A 33 1.40 -2.27 14.41
C ASP A 33 0.31 -2.95 15.27
N SER A 34 -0.94 -2.60 15.03
CA SER A 34 -2.10 -3.20 15.70
C SER A 34 -2.63 -4.44 14.97
N GLU A 35 -3.10 -5.43 15.72
CA GLU A 35 -3.77 -6.63 15.17
C GLU A 35 -5.07 -6.28 14.43
N GLN A 36 -5.82 -5.31 14.94
CA GLN A 36 -7.03 -4.78 14.31
C GLN A 36 -6.71 -4.16 12.94
N GLY A 37 -5.64 -3.38 12.85
CA GLY A 37 -5.18 -2.79 11.61
C GLY A 37 -4.75 -3.86 10.60
N ARG A 38 -4.02 -4.89 11.04
CA ARG A 38 -3.67 -6.05 10.22
C ARG A 38 -4.91 -6.78 9.70
N ARG A 39 -5.95 -7.01 10.52
CA ARG A 39 -7.22 -7.59 10.04
C ARG A 39 -7.88 -6.75 8.94
N VAL A 40 -7.89 -5.42 9.09
CA VAL A 40 -8.45 -4.52 8.07
C VAL A 40 -7.66 -4.60 6.78
N VAL A 41 -6.32 -4.53 6.87
CA VAL A 41 -5.44 -4.63 5.69
C VAL A 41 -5.59 -5.98 5.02
N TRP A 42 -5.58 -7.08 5.77
CA TRP A 42 -5.77 -8.44 5.24
C TRP A 42 -7.08 -8.56 4.45
N SER A 43 -8.20 -8.11 5.03
CA SER A 43 -9.50 -8.12 4.35
C SER A 43 -9.49 -7.36 3.02
N LEU A 44 -8.74 -6.26 2.93
CA LEU A 44 -8.60 -5.51 1.68
C LEU A 44 -7.76 -6.27 0.64
N LEU A 45 -6.70 -6.95 1.05
CA LEU A 45 -5.88 -7.78 0.16
C LEU A 45 -6.67 -8.97 -0.40
N GLU A 46 -7.50 -9.60 0.43
CA GLU A 46 -8.39 -10.70 0.02
C GLU A 46 -9.46 -10.23 -0.96
N LYS A 47 -10.15 -9.11 -0.67
CA LYS A 47 -11.16 -8.54 -1.57
C LYS A 47 -10.58 -8.14 -2.92
N GLY A 48 -9.36 -7.59 -2.91
CA GLY A 48 -8.63 -7.28 -4.13
C GLY A 48 -8.06 -8.51 -4.84
N GLN A 49 -8.22 -9.72 -4.29
CA GLN A 49 -7.71 -10.95 -4.88
C GLN A 49 -6.21 -10.88 -5.21
N VAL A 50 -5.37 -10.26 -4.36
CA VAL A 50 -3.94 -10.00 -4.66
C VAL A 50 -3.15 -11.25 -5.04
N PHE A 51 -3.59 -12.44 -4.62
CA PHE A 51 -3.02 -13.75 -5.00
C PHE A 51 -4.03 -14.68 -5.70
N GLY A 52 -5.26 -14.21 -5.97
CA GLY A 52 -6.34 -14.97 -6.62
C GLY A 52 -6.43 -14.74 -8.13
N THR A 53 -7.50 -15.24 -8.76
CA THR A 53 -7.82 -14.95 -10.16
C THR A 53 -8.83 -13.81 -10.26
N CYS A 54 -8.64 -12.90 -11.21
CA CYS A 54 -9.57 -11.80 -11.50
C CYS A 54 -10.40 -12.04 -12.77
N PHE A 55 -10.11 -13.13 -13.50
CA PHE A 55 -10.72 -13.43 -14.78
C PHE A 55 -12.21 -13.72 -14.66
N ASN A 56 -12.97 -13.12 -15.58
CA ASN A 56 -14.35 -13.47 -15.88
C ASN A 56 -14.52 -13.52 -17.41
N VAL A 57 -15.46 -14.32 -17.89
CA VAL A 57 -15.79 -14.39 -19.33
C VAL A 57 -16.29 -13.04 -19.85
N ASP A 58 -16.96 -12.24 -19.02
CA ASP A 58 -17.30 -10.86 -19.34
C ASP A 58 -16.07 -9.94 -19.16
N PRO A 59 -15.61 -9.27 -20.23
CA PRO A 59 -14.46 -8.37 -20.18
C PRO A 59 -14.65 -7.18 -19.22
N ASN A 60 -15.88 -6.66 -19.06
CA ASN A 60 -16.15 -5.52 -18.18
C ASN A 60 -15.99 -5.92 -16.71
N ILE A 61 -16.41 -7.13 -16.37
CA ILE A 61 -16.24 -7.68 -15.01
C ILE A 61 -14.76 -7.91 -14.72
N THR A 62 -14.02 -8.49 -15.69
CA THR A 62 -12.57 -8.65 -15.55
C THR A 62 -11.87 -7.31 -15.33
N ALA A 63 -12.20 -6.29 -16.12
CA ALA A 63 -11.63 -4.96 -15.99
C ALA A 63 -11.92 -4.33 -14.61
N PHE A 64 -13.14 -4.50 -14.10
CA PHE A 64 -13.50 -4.04 -12.76
C PHE A 64 -12.72 -4.78 -11.66
N ASN A 65 -12.60 -6.11 -11.76
CA ASN A 65 -11.84 -6.92 -10.81
C ASN A 65 -10.35 -6.56 -10.80
N GLU A 66 -9.75 -6.34 -11.97
CA GLU A 66 -8.36 -5.86 -12.08
C GLU A 66 -8.19 -4.45 -11.49
N GLY A 67 -9.19 -3.58 -11.63
CA GLY A 67 -9.20 -2.28 -10.94
C GLY A 67 -9.16 -2.41 -9.42
N GLN A 68 -9.96 -3.32 -8.85
CA GLN A 68 -9.94 -3.62 -7.41
C GLN A 68 -8.60 -4.23 -6.98
N ARG A 69 -8.06 -5.16 -7.77
CA ARG A 69 -6.74 -5.75 -7.52
C ARG A 69 -5.64 -4.72 -7.53
N ASN A 70 -5.65 -3.79 -8.48
CA ASN A 70 -4.64 -2.75 -8.58
C ASN A 70 -4.58 -1.90 -7.30
N LEU A 71 -5.72 -1.51 -6.74
CA LEU A 71 -5.76 -0.77 -5.48
C LEU A 71 -5.20 -1.59 -4.31
N ALA A 72 -5.54 -2.88 -4.24
CA ALA A 72 -5.01 -3.76 -3.20
C ALA A 72 -3.50 -4.03 -3.36
N LEU A 73 -3.00 -4.11 -4.61
CA LEU A 73 -1.58 -4.23 -4.91
C LEU A 73 -0.80 -2.99 -4.48
N VAL A 74 -1.35 -1.80 -4.66
CA VAL A 74 -0.74 -0.55 -4.14
C VAL A 74 -0.61 -0.62 -2.61
N LEU A 75 -1.66 -1.04 -1.91
CA LEU A 75 -1.59 -1.23 -0.46
C LEU A 75 -0.56 -2.29 -0.06
N PHE A 76 -0.55 -3.43 -0.74
CA PHE A 76 0.42 -4.51 -0.51
C PHE A 76 1.86 -4.02 -0.69
N GLN A 77 2.15 -3.25 -1.74
CA GLN A 77 3.46 -2.67 -1.99
C GLN A 77 3.91 -1.75 -0.85
N ARG A 78 3.01 -0.91 -0.30
CA ARG A 78 3.31 -0.04 0.86
C ARG A 78 3.72 -0.86 2.08
N VAL A 79 2.98 -1.94 2.36
CA VAL A 79 3.29 -2.86 3.47
C VAL A 79 4.66 -3.50 3.25
N MET A 80 4.89 -4.10 2.08
CA MET A 80 6.15 -4.80 1.78
C MET A 80 7.36 -3.86 1.75
N ALA A 81 7.18 -2.60 1.34
CA ALA A 81 8.26 -1.62 1.30
C ALA A 81 8.68 -1.12 2.69
N HIS A 82 7.77 -1.06 3.66
CA HIS A 82 8.01 -0.36 4.92
C HIS A 82 7.91 -1.24 6.17
N CYS A 83 7.17 -2.34 6.13
CA CYS A 83 6.96 -3.24 7.26
C CYS A 83 6.67 -4.70 6.82
N PRO A 84 7.56 -5.34 6.02
CA PRO A 84 7.33 -6.70 5.52
C PRO A 84 7.18 -7.75 6.63
N ASP A 85 7.84 -7.57 7.78
CA ASP A 85 7.68 -8.49 8.92
C ASP A 85 6.25 -8.48 9.47
N GLN A 86 5.55 -7.33 9.40
CA GLN A 86 4.15 -7.24 9.81
C GLN A 86 3.21 -7.94 8.82
N TYR A 87 3.60 -8.08 7.55
CA TYR A 87 2.86 -8.92 6.60
C TYR A 87 2.93 -10.39 6.99
N LEU A 88 4.11 -10.90 7.37
CA LEU A 88 4.26 -12.28 7.82
C LEU A 88 3.41 -12.55 9.08
N LYS A 89 3.41 -11.60 10.03
CA LYS A 89 2.58 -11.67 11.22
C LYS A 89 1.09 -11.67 10.89
N MET A 90 0.65 -10.76 10.03
CA MET A 90 -0.74 -10.69 9.55
C MET A 90 -1.17 -12.00 8.87
N ALA A 91 -0.31 -12.60 8.05
CA ALA A 91 -0.61 -13.86 7.36
C ALA A 91 -0.74 -15.03 8.33
N ALA A 92 0.12 -15.11 9.36
CA ALA A 92 0.01 -16.11 10.41
C ALA A 92 -1.30 -15.94 11.21
N GLU A 93 -1.62 -14.71 11.62
CA GLU A 93 -2.87 -14.39 12.34
C GLU A 93 -4.13 -14.74 11.55
N ALA A 94 -4.10 -14.56 10.22
CA ALA A 94 -5.21 -14.94 9.35
C ALA A 94 -5.38 -16.46 9.25
N SER A 95 -4.27 -17.19 9.14
CA SER A 95 -4.31 -18.66 9.07
C SER A 95 -4.78 -19.34 10.37
N GLU A 96 -4.65 -18.67 11.51
CA GLU A 96 -5.17 -19.16 12.80
C GLU A 96 -6.68 -18.91 12.98
N GLN A 97 -7.27 -18.03 12.17
CA GLN A 97 -8.70 -17.67 12.23
C GLN A 97 -9.57 -18.51 11.28
N GLU A 98 -8.97 -19.32 10.41
CA GLU A 98 -9.63 -20.33 9.56
C GLU A 98 -9.80 -21.67 10.30
#